data_AF-A0A4S1CLD2-F1
#
_entry.id   AF-A0A4S1CLD2-F1
#
_cell.length_a   1.000
_cell.length_b   1.000
_cell.length_c   1.000
_cell.angle_alpha   90.00
_cell.angle_beta   90.00
_cell.angle_gamma   90.00
#
_symmetry.space_group_name_H-M   'P 1'
#
loop_
_entity.id
_entity.type
_entity.pdbx_description
1 polymer ?
#
loop_
_entity_poly.entity_id
_entity_poly.type
_entity_poly.pdbx_seq_one_letter_code
_entity_poly.pdbx_strand_id
1 'polypeptide(L)'
;MTDSEKTLMRAFFHSAEKLYEANIVRSDKLLGDIGEWLCVKRYGLVLEQSGRHPGYDGLIGNRRVQVKVHNSPEGTNLNVGDPEKYDELIVILGPRSRLRPGSRSFTFHFYRFTAAEVEADMKRSSGYYCAKTVLAGKEYEHVDI
;
A
#
# COMPACT_ATOMS: atom_id res chain seq x y z
N MET A 1 -5.96 -14.28 5.74
CA MET A 1 -7.32 -13.81 6.02
C MET A 1 -8.24 -15.01 6.12
N THR A 2 -9.22 -14.95 7.01
CA THR A 2 -10.34 -15.91 7.08
C THR A 2 -11.30 -15.68 5.91
N ASP A 3 -12.17 -16.66 5.63
CA ASP A 3 -13.18 -16.51 4.57
C ASP A 3 -14.21 -15.43 4.88
N SER A 4 -14.47 -15.18 6.17
CA SER A 4 -15.31 -14.07 6.61
C SER A 4 -14.66 -12.72 6.30
N GLU A 5 -13.35 -12.56 6.57
CA GLU A 5 -12.59 -11.34 6.25
C GLU A 5 -12.56 -11.09 4.74
N LYS A 6 -12.34 -12.13 3.93
CA LYS A 6 -12.40 -12.06 2.46
C LYS A 6 -13.76 -11.57 1.97
N THR A 7 -14.84 -12.16 2.47
CA THR A 7 -16.22 -11.77 2.13
C THR A 7 -16.48 -10.29 2.44
N LEU A 8 -16.09 -9.82 3.62
CA LEU A 8 -16.23 -8.42 4.01
C LEU A 8 -15.41 -7.49 3.11
N MET A 9 -14.17 -7.88 2.78
CA MET A 9 -13.30 -7.08 1.93
C MET A 9 -13.85 -6.95 0.51
N ARG A 10 -14.38 -8.04 -0.07
CA ARG A 10 -15.08 -7.99 -1.38
C ARG A 10 -16.30 -7.07 -1.34
N ALA A 11 -17.13 -7.20 -0.30
CA ALA A 11 -18.32 -6.36 -0.13
C ALA A 11 -17.95 -4.88 0.00
N PHE A 12 -16.88 -4.58 0.75
CA PHE A 12 -16.32 -3.24 0.87
C PHE A 12 -15.88 -2.68 -0.47
N PHE A 13 -15.01 -3.38 -1.21
CA PHE A 13 -14.49 -2.88 -2.49
C PHE A 13 -15.58 -2.69 -3.54
N HIS A 14 -16.56 -3.59 -3.61
CA HIS A 14 -17.73 -3.47 -4.48
C HIS A 14 -18.57 -2.23 -4.15
N SER A 15 -18.75 -1.95 -2.86
CA SER A 15 -19.53 -0.79 -2.42
C SER A 15 -18.75 0.51 -2.64
N ALA A 16 -17.46 0.51 -2.34
CA ALA A 16 -16.58 1.65 -2.54
C ALA A 16 -16.51 2.05 -4.02
N GLU A 17 -16.40 1.08 -4.94
CA GLU A 17 -16.40 1.35 -6.38
C GLU A 17 -17.62 2.15 -6.83
N LYS A 18 -18.83 1.74 -6.42
CA LYS A 18 -20.07 2.46 -6.72
C LYS A 18 -20.06 3.90 -6.17
N LEU A 19 -19.50 4.10 -4.98
CA LEU A 19 -19.41 5.42 -4.37
C LEU A 19 -18.39 6.33 -5.07
N TYR A 20 -17.29 5.77 -5.58
CA TYR A 20 -16.32 6.49 -6.39
C TYR A 20 -16.92 6.90 -7.75
N GLU A 21 -17.60 5.97 -8.43
CA GLU A 21 -18.28 6.25 -9.71
C GLU A 21 -19.35 7.35 -9.58
N ALA A 22 -20.05 7.38 -8.45
CA ALA A 22 -21.02 8.42 -8.13
C ALA A 22 -20.39 9.74 -7.64
N ASN A 23 -19.05 9.84 -7.56
CA ASN A 23 -18.31 10.97 -7.00
C ASN A 23 -18.68 11.34 -5.54
N ILE A 24 -19.22 10.38 -4.78
CA ILE A 24 -19.62 10.56 -3.38
C ILE A 24 -18.40 10.47 -2.46
N VAL A 25 -17.53 9.49 -2.69
CA VAL A 25 -16.28 9.29 -1.95
C VAL A 25 -15.09 9.67 -2.83
N ARG A 26 -14.14 10.39 -2.24
CA ARG A 26 -12.90 10.84 -2.90
C ARG A 26 -11.64 10.59 -2.06
N SER A 27 -11.79 10.02 -0.86
CA SER A 27 -10.69 9.81 0.10
C SER A 27 -10.24 8.35 0.08
N ASP A 28 -8.94 8.16 0.24
CA ASP A 28 -8.30 6.84 0.34
C ASP A 28 -7.93 6.47 1.79
N LYS A 29 -8.42 7.21 2.79
CA LYS A 29 -8.04 6.98 4.20
C LYS A 29 -8.30 5.54 4.67
N LEU A 30 -9.48 5.00 4.34
CA LEU A 30 -9.82 3.61 4.68
C LEU A 30 -8.90 2.58 3.98
N LEU A 31 -8.35 2.91 2.81
CA LEU A 31 -7.38 2.03 2.15
C LEU A 31 -6.06 2.00 2.92
N GLY A 32 -5.65 3.12 3.53
CA GLY A 32 -4.52 3.18 4.45
C GLY A 32 -4.72 2.23 5.64
N ASP A 33 -5.85 2.36 6.34
CA ASP A 33 -6.20 1.51 7.50
C ASP A 33 -6.20 0.01 7.12
N ILE A 34 -6.73 -0.35 5.94
CA ILE A 34 -6.71 -1.72 5.43
C ILE A 34 -5.27 -2.21 5.19
N GLY A 35 -4.41 -1.37 4.61
CA GLY A 35 -3.01 -1.70 4.36
C GLY A 35 -2.22 -1.95 5.63
N GLU A 36 -2.40 -1.08 6.61
CA GLU A 36 -1.82 -1.23 7.95
C GLU A 36 -2.29 -2.51 8.63
N TRP A 37 -3.61 -2.77 8.64
CA TRP A 37 -4.17 -3.99 9.21
C TRP A 37 -3.62 -5.27 8.55
N LEU A 38 -3.46 -5.27 7.23
CA LEU A 38 -2.86 -6.38 6.49
C LEU A 38 -1.40 -6.61 6.94
N CYS A 39 -0.63 -5.55 7.14
CA CYS A 39 0.76 -5.64 7.61
C CYS A 39 0.86 -6.11 9.06
N VAL A 40 -0.08 -5.69 9.93
CA VAL A 40 -0.19 -6.22 11.31
C VAL A 40 -0.37 -7.73 11.27
N LYS A 41 -1.35 -8.22 10.50
CA LYS A 41 -1.68 -9.64 10.40
C LYS A 41 -0.56 -10.48 9.78
N ARG A 42 0.14 -9.93 8.78
CA ARG A 42 1.09 -10.71 7.96
C ARG A 42 2.52 -10.63 8.45
N TYR A 43 2.95 -9.45 8.87
CA TYR A 43 4.34 -9.16 9.18
C TYR A 43 4.55 -8.82 10.66
N GLY A 44 3.50 -8.79 11.47
CA GLY A 44 3.60 -8.41 12.87
C GLY A 44 3.93 -6.93 13.05
N LEU A 45 3.48 -6.07 12.13
CA LEU A 45 3.62 -4.62 12.25
C LEU A 45 2.97 -4.17 13.57
N VAL A 46 3.72 -3.44 14.39
CA VAL A 46 3.21 -2.74 15.57
C VAL A 46 2.99 -1.29 15.19
N LEU A 47 1.73 -0.85 15.13
CA LEU A 47 1.37 0.49 14.68
C LEU A 47 1.92 1.57 15.60
N GLU A 48 2.42 2.64 15.00
CA GLU A 48 2.84 3.83 15.71
C GLU A 48 1.60 4.61 16.18
N GLN A 49 1.45 4.78 17.48
CA GLN A 49 0.25 5.38 18.09
C GLN A 49 0.45 6.83 18.52
N SER A 50 1.68 7.36 18.47
CA SER A 50 1.89 8.76 18.78
C SER A 50 1.21 9.61 17.71
N GLY A 51 0.31 10.51 18.12
CA GLY A 51 -0.32 11.49 17.23
C GLY A 51 0.66 12.51 16.62
N ARG A 52 1.97 12.28 16.75
CA ARG A 52 3.04 13.06 16.12
C ARG A 52 3.44 12.32 14.86
N HIS A 53 3.26 12.92 13.69
CA HIS A 53 3.60 12.31 12.41
C HIS A 53 5.11 11.98 12.33
N PRO A 54 5.54 10.74 12.58
CA PRO A 54 6.96 10.43 12.70
C PRO A 54 7.59 10.11 11.33
N GLY A 55 6.76 10.00 10.29
CA GLY A 55 7.14 9.67 8.91
C GLY A 55 7.24 8.17 8.65
N TYR A 56 6.67 7.33 9.53
CA TYR A 56 6.48 5.89 9.35
C TYR A 56 5.19 5.47 10.08
N ASP A 57 4.64 4.30 9.73
CA ASP A 57 3.33 3.84 10.25
C ASP A 57 3.45 2.83 11.39
N GLY A 58 4.61 2.18 11.53
CA GLY A 58 4.87 1.26 12.65
C GLY A 58 6.24 0.60 12.62
N LEU A 59 6.40 -0.42 13.47
CA LEU A 59 7.62 -1.20 13.61
C LEU A 59 7.42 -2.66 13.22
N ILE A 60 8.36 -3.25 12.49
CA ILE A 60 8.52 -4.71 12.37
C ILE A 60 9.86 -5.08 13.01
N GLY A 61 9.80 -5.69 14.20
CA GLY A 61 10.98 -5.79 15.06
C GLY A 61 11.49 -4.40 15.44
N ASN A 62 12.74 -4.09 15.09
CA ASN A 62 13.37 -2.78 15.35
C ASN A 62 13.38 -1.86 14.13
N ARG A 63 12.74 -2.24 13.01
CA ARG A 63 12.74 -1.46 11.77
C ARG A 63 11.51 -0.56 11.71
N ARG A 64 11.72 0.72 11.38
CA ARG A 64 10.66 1.68 11.06
C ARG A 64 10.10 1.36 9.68
N VAL A 65 8.79 1.19 9.60
CA VAL A 65 8.10 0.74 8.39
C VAL A 65 7.07 1.77 7.97
N GLN A 66 7.16 2.21 6.72
CA GLN A 66 6.10 2.96 6.06
C GLN A 66 5.29 2.01 5.17
N VAL A 67 3.98 2.04 5.30
CA VAL A 67 3.01 1.36 4.45
C VAL A 67 2.39 2.36 3.49
N LYS A 68 2.29 1.99 2.21
CA LYS A 68 1.60 2.80 1.19
C LYS A 68 0.74 1.92 0.32
N VAL A 69 -0.53 2.31 0.19
CA VAL A 69 -1.51 1.56 -0.57
C VAL A 69 -1.89 2.31 -1.83
N HIS A 70 -1.92 1.61 -2.96
CA HIS A 70 -2.44 2.14 -4.21
C HIS A 70 -3.53 1.23 -4.76
N ASN A 71 -4.70 1.80 -5.05
CA ASN A 71 -5.83 1.08 -5.66
C ASN A 71 -6.50 1.86 -6.81
N SER A 72 -5.88 2.95 -7.27
CA SER A 72 -6.48 3.78 -8.33
C SER A 72 -6.32 3.12 -9.71
N PRO A 73 -7.39 3.08 -10.54
CA PRO A 73 -7.31 2.64 -11.93
C PRO A 73 -6.67 3.68 -12.86
N GLU A 74 -6.54 4.94 -12.40
CA GLU A 74 -6.05 6.06 -13.21
C GLU A 74 -4.63 6.47 -12.79
N GLY A 75 -4.36 6.46 -11.48
CA GLY A 75 -3.10 6.86 -10.87
C GLY A 75 -1.90 6.12 -11.43
N THR A 76 -0.87 6.88 -11.83
CA THR A 76 0.34 6.34 -12.48
C THR A 76 1.55 6.28 -11.55
N ASN A 77 1.41 6.84 -10.34
CA ASN A 77 2.44 6.89 -9.33
C ASN A 77 1.83 6.95 -7.92
N LEU A 78 2.62 6.52 -6.94
CA LEU A 78 2.29 6.53 -5.51
C LEU A 78 3.36 7.31 -4.76
N ASN A 79 2.99 8.37 -4.04
CA ASN A 79 3.93 9.07 -3.16
C ASN A 79 4.27 8.17 -1.97
N VAL A 80 5.56 7.91 -1.76
CA VAL A 80 6.03 6.99 -0.72
C VAL A 80 6.62 7.66 0.51
N GLY A 81 6.64 9.00 0.54
CA GLY A 81 7.24 9.76 1.63
C GLY A 81 8.76 9.71 1.63
N ASP A 82 9.35 10.38 2.62
CA ASP A 82 10.79 10.58 2.74
C ASP A 82 11.50 9.33 3.32
N PRO A 83 12.42 8.67 2.58
CA PRO A 83 13.11 7.48 3.04
C PRO A 83 14.07 7.72 4.22
N GLU A 84 14.36 8.96 4.62
CA GLU A 84 15.09 9.21 5.88
C GLU A 84 14.25 8.87 7.13
N LYS A 85 12.93 8.80 6.99
CA LYS A 85 12.00 8.62 8.12
C LYS A 85 11.70 7.15 8.46
N TYR A 86 11.96 6.24 7.53
CA TYR A 86 11.72 4.82 7.70
C TYR A 86 12.92 4.00 7.23
N ASP A 87 13.04 2.76 7.71
CA ASP A 87 14.07 1.83 7.26
C ASP A 87 13.56 0.95 6.11
N GLU A 88 12.24 0.74 6.07
CA GLU A 88 11.57 -0.13 5.12
C GLU A 88 10.25 0.49 4.62
N LEU A 89 9.98 0.32 3.32
CA LEU A 89 8.72 0.66 2.68
C LEU A 89 8.00 -0.62 2.25
N ILE A 90 6.73 -0.73 2.61
CA ILE A 90 5.81 -1.74 2.09
C ILE A 90 4.80 -1.07 1.16
N VAL A 91 4.84 -1.40 -0.13
CA VAL A 91 3.87 -0.95 -1.12
C VAL A 91 2.84 -2.06 -1.34
N ILE A 92 1.56 -1.72 -1.18
CA ILE A 92 0.43 -2.63 -1.35
C ILE A 92 -0.39 -2.17 -2.55
N LEU A 93 -0.52 -3.03 -3.56
CA LEU A 93 -1.38 -2.76 -4.72
C LEU A 93 -2.69 -3.51 -4.57
N GLY A 94 -3.79 -2.76 -4.45
CA GLY A 94 -5.14 -3.29 -4.48
C GLY A 94 -5.57 -3.75 -5.87
N PRO A 95 -6.72 -4.44 -6.00
CA PRO A 95 -7.19 -5.08 -7.24
C PRO A 95 -7.41 -4.11 -8.42
N ARG A 96 -7.74 -2.84 -8.15
CA ARG A 96 -8.02 -1.82 -9.17
C ARG A 96 -6.78 -1.01 -9.55
N SER A 97 -5.64 -1.26 -8.89
CA SER A 97 -4.42 -0.50 -9.09
C SER A 97 -3.86 -0.63 -10.51
N ARG A 98 -3.74 0.50 -11.21
CA ARG A 98 -3.07 0.60 -12.52
C ARG A 98 -1.59 0.20 -12.48
N LEU A 99 -0.97 0.30 -11.31
CA LEU A 99 0.44 -0.02 -11.10
C LEU A 99 0.71 -1.53 -11.11
N ARG A 100 -0.33 -2.38 -11.08
CA ARG A 100 -0.15 -3.84 -11.09
C ARG A 100 0.52 -4.31 -12.40
N PRO A 101 1.45 -5.27 -12.32
CA PRO A 101 2.04 -5.90 -13.50
C PRO A 101 1.17 -7.01 -14.11
N GLY A 102 0.07 -7.44 -13.46
CA GLY A 102 -0.76 -8.57 -13.93
C GLY A 102 -2.26 -8.40 -13.68
N SER A 103 -3.05 -9.27 -14.32
CA SER A 103 -4.52 -9.22 -14.38
C SER A 103 -5.25 -10.07 -13.34
N ARG A 104 -4.53 -10.70 -12.39
CA ARG A 104 -5.19 -11.49 -11.32
C ARG A 104 -6.17 -10.58 -10.58
N SER A 105 -7.45 -10.88 -10.73
CA SER A 105 -8.52 -10.18 -10.05
C SER A 105 -8.52 -10.55 -8.57
N PHE A 106 -8.99 -9.64 -7.71
CA PHE A 106 -9.21 -9.89 -6.28
C PHE A 106 -8.00 -10.40 -5.48
N THR A 107 -6.85 -9.75 -5.64
CA THR A 107 -5.70 -9.96 -4.74
C THR A 107 -5.06 -8.63 -4.35
N PHE A 108 -4.39 -8.59 -3.20
CA PHE A 108 -3.42 -7.56 -2.87
C PHE A 108 -2.01 -8.04 -3.23
N HIS A 109 -1.19 -7.18 -3.85
CA HIS A 109 0.22 -7.46 -4.09
C HIS A 109 1.10 -6.64 -3.14
N PHE A 110 2.03 -7.29 -2.46
CA PHE A 110 2.92 -6.66 -1.48
C PHE A 110 4.34 -6.63 -2.02
N TYR A 111 4.91 -5.45 -2.06
CA TYR A 111 6.31 -5.20 -2.41
C TYR A 111 7.01 -4.59 -1.20
N ARG A 112 8.24 -5.02 -0.95
CA ARG A 112 9.07 -4.51 0.16
C ARG A 112 10.32 -3.90 -0.42
N PHE A 113 10.68 -2.72 0.07
CA PHE A 113 11.86 -1.98 -0.35
C PHE A 113 12.61 -1.48 0.88
N THR A 114 13.92 -1.50 0.81
CA THR A 114 14.77 -0.77 1.76
C THR A 114 14.73 0.73 1.49
N ALA A 115 15.01 1.55 2.50
CA ALA A 115 15.17 3.01 2.30
C ALA A 115 16.18 3.36 1.20
N ALA A 116 17.26 2.57 1.08
CA ALA A 116 18.27 2.76 0.03
C ALA A 116 17.72 2.49 -1.38
N GLU A 117 16.89 1.45 -1.55
CA GLU A 117 16.21 1.19 -2.82
C GLU A 117 15.21 2.31 -3.16
N VAL A 118 14.50 2.85 -2.16
CA VAL A 118 13.60 4.00 -2.37
C VAL A 118 14.40 5.22 -2.83
N GLU A 119 15.52 5.52 -2.18
CA GLU A 119 16.40 6.64 -2.54
C GLU A 119 16.94 6.49 -3.98
N ALA A 120 17.34 5.29 -4.37
CA ALA A 120 17.91 5.02 -5.69
C ALA A 120 16.85 4.99 -6.82
N ASP A 121 15.74 4.28 -6.61
CA ASP A 121 14.82 3.92 -7.70
C ASP A 121 13.59 4.85 -7.79
N MET A 122 13.23 5.50 -6.68
CA MET A 122 11.96 6.24 -6.55
C MET A 122 12.13 7.75 -6.43
N LYS A 123 13.37 8.26 -6.38
CA LYS A 123 13.64 9.70 -6.27
C LYS A 123 13.22 10.48 -7.52
N ARG A 124 12.56 11.61 -7.31
CA ARG A 124 12.17 12.61 -8.32
C ARG A 124 12.44 14.01 -7.75
N SER A 125 12.42 15.02 -8.61
CA SER A 125 12.56 16.42 -8.17
C SER A 125 11.46 16.85 -7.21
N SER A 126 10.28 16.22 -7.27
CA SER A 126 9.10 16.51 -6.43
C SER A 126 8.98 15.62 -5.18
N GLY A 127 9.98 14.78 -4.89
CA GLY A 127 9.95 13.82 -3.77
C GLY A 127 10.10 12.37 -4.24
N TYR A 128 9.56 11.42 -3.48
CA TYR A 128 9.75 9.99 -3.74
C TYR A 128 8.45 9.34 -4.18
N TYR A 129 8.50 8.67 -5.34
CA TYR A 129 7.32 8.10 -5.99
C TYR A 129 7.59 6.70 -6.54
N CYS A 130 6.75 5.75 -6.14
CA CYS A 130 6.74 4.42 -6.73
C CYS A 130 5.88 4.44 -8.00
N ALA A 131 6.48 4.07 -9.13
CA ALA A 131 5.80 3.95 -10.43
C ALA A 131 5.79 2.50 -10.89
N LYS A 132 4.93 2.19 -11.88
CA LYS A 132 4.82 0.84 -12.45
C LYS A 132 6.16 0.26 -12.93
N THR A 133 7.05 1.10 -13.46
CA THR A 133 8.38 0.68 -13.93
C THR A 133 9.30 0.20 -12.81
N VAL A 134 9.17 0.75 -11.60
CA VAL A 134 9.93 0.31 -10.41
C VAL A 134 9.46 -1.07 -9.95
N LEU A 135 8.16 -1.33 -10.10
CA LEU A 135 7.53 -2.59 -9.71
C LEU A 135 7.70 -3.69 -10.77
N ALA A 136 8.00 -3.32 -12.02
CA ALA A 136 8.18 -4.26 -13.11
C ALA A 136 9.42 -5.13 -12.86
N GLY A 137 9.22 -6.45 -12.79
CA GLY A 137 10.30 -7.41 -12.54
C GLY A 137 10.73 -7.54 -11.08
N LYS A 138 10.08 -6.83 -10.14
CA LYS A 138 10.26 -7.07 -8.70
C LYS A 138 9.36 -8.21 -8.24
N GLU A 139 9.90 -9.07 -7.39
CA GLU A 139 9.14 -10.10 -6.70
C GLU A 139 8.11 -9.47 -5.75
N TYR A 140 6.96 -10.13 -5.64
CA TYR A 140 5.89 -9.70 -4.73
C TYR A 140 5.15 -10.88 -4.13
N GLU A 141 4.69 -10.69 -2.90
CA GLU A 141 3.74 -11.60 -2.28
C GLU A 141 2.32 -11.22 -2.68
N HIS A 142 1.41 -12.19 -2.73
CA HIS A 142 -0.01 -11.92 -2.97
C HIS A 142 -0.90 -12.49 -1.88
N VAL A 143 -2.01 -11.79 -1.62
CA VAL A 143 -3.06 -12.21 -0.70
C VAL A 143 -4.40 -12.13 -1.42
N ASP A 144 -5.12 -13.24 -1.48
CA ASP A 144 -6.45 -13.30 -2.08
C ASP A 144 -7.49 -12.63 -1.19
N ILE A 145 -8.34 -11.80 -1.80
CA ILE A 145 -9.53 -11.18 -1.20
C ILE A 145 -10.80 -11.83 -1.67
#